data_AF-A0AAD0XCK0-F1
#
_entry.id   AF-A0AAD0XCK0-F1
#
_cell.length_a   1.000
_cell.length_b   1.000
_cell.length_c   1.000
_cell.angle_alpha   90.00
_cell.angle_beta   90.00
_cell.angle_gamma   90.00
#
_symmetry.space_group_name_H-M   'P 1'
#
loop_
_entity.id
_entity.type
_entity.pdbx_description
1 polymer ?
#
loop_
_entity_poly.entity_id
_entity_poly.type
_entity_poly.pdbx_seq_one_letter_code
_entity_poly.pdbx_strand_id
1 'polypeptide(L)'
;MKLIFGSILIVVAGFSVNKYVFSSKAYDGVATITDLVANYPVDLFEFKQTMHGYAHHLCYKNEERLTRQNVTTSDCISNHDDKQSECENKVFRLAPLSLETKAEILDYSKQYTECTLPYKRIMG
;
A
#
# COMPACT_ATOMS: atom_id res chain seq x y z
N MET A 1 4.92 -20.84 37.24
CA MET A 1 4.93 -20.38 35.83
C MET A 1 4.15 -19.09 35.73
N LYS A 2 4.85 -17.94 35.63
CA LYS A 2 4.25 -16.59 35.69
C LYS A 2 5.00 -15.65 34.73
N LEU A 3 5.31 -16.08 33.51
CA LEU A 3 6.14 -15.31 32.57
C LEU A 3 5.71 -15.47 31.09
N ILE A 4 4.41 -15.58 30.80
CA ILE A 4 3.94 -15.74 29.41
C ILE A 4 2.98 -14.62 28.95
N PHE A 5 2.69 -13.64 29.81
CA PHE A 5 1.83 -12.50 29.44
C PHE A 5 2.60 -11.24 29.02
N GLY A 6 3.93 -11.21 29.18
CA GLY A 6 4.75 -10.06 28.79
C GLY A 6 5.11 -10.02 27.30
N SER A 7 5.12 -11.16 26.62
CA SER A 7 5.63 -11.27 25.24
C SER A 7 4.61 -10.84 24.18
N ILE A 8 3.31 -11.00 24.47
CA ILE A 8 2.23 -10.68 23.52
C ILE A 8 2.02 -9.16 23.42
N LEU A 9 2.27 -8.42 24.51
CA LEU A 9 2.17 -6.95 24.53
C LEU A 9 3.29 -6.25 23.74
N ILE A 10 4.46 -6.88 23.59
CA ILE A 10 5.59 -6.29 22.86
C ILE A 10 5.33 -6.30 21.34
N VAL A 11 4.64 -7.33 20.82
CA VAL A 11 4.31 -7.41 19.39
C VAL A 11 3.29 -6.34 19.00
N VAL A 12 2.27 -6.09 19.84
CA VAL A 12 1.25 -5.07 19.56
C VAL A 12 1.82 -3.64 19.72
N ALA A 13 2.74 -3.43 20.65
CA ALA A 13 3.44 -2.15 20.77
C ALA A 13 4.39 -1.88 19.59
N GLY A 14 5.02 -2.91 19.01
CA GLY A 14 5.87 -2.78 17.82
C GLY A 14 5.14 -2.28 16.57
N PHE A 15 3.84 -2.57 16.46
CA PHE A 15 3.00 -2.05 15.37
C PHE A 15 2.54 -0.60 15.60
N SER A 16 2.36 -0.17 16.85
CA SER A 16 1.84 1.17 17.16
C SER A 16 2.90 2.27 17.24
N VAL A 17 4.18 1.95 17.50
CA VAL A 17 5.26 2.95 17.53
C VAL A 17 5.86 3.29 16.16
N ASN A 18 5.38 2.70 15.06
CA ASN A 18 6.03 2.86 13.77
C ASN A 18 5.23 3.60 12.69
N LYS A 19 4.50 4.66 13.06
CA LYS A 19 4.00 5.63 12.07
C LYS A 19 5.14 6.38 11.36
N TYR A 20 6.33 6.45 11.99
CA TYR A 20 7.46 7.28 11.54
C TYR A 20 8.67 6.53 10.96
N VAL A 21 9.04 5.33 11.42
CA VAL A 21 10.22 4.59 10.88
C VAL A 21 9.91 3.89 9.55
N PHE A 22 8.65 3.47 9.30
CA PHE A 22 8.22 3.06 7.95
C PHE A 22 8.10 4.25 6.99
N SER A 23 7.70 5.43 7.50
CA SER A 23 7.60 6.65 6.69
C SER A 23 8.97 7.32 6.43
N SER A 24 9.96 7.17 7.31
CA SER A 24 11.23 7.93 7.24
C SER A 24 12.40 7.17 6.62
N LYS A 25 12.36 5.83 6.52
CA LYS A 25 13.53 5.07 6.05
C LYS A 25 13.50 4.62 4.59
N ALA A 26 12.45 4.91 3.82
CA ALA A 26 12.39 4.37 2.46
C ALA A 26 11.88 5.30 1.35
N TYR A 27 11.09 6.35 1.62
CA TYR A 27 10.32 6.97 0.53
C TYR A 27 10.34 8.49 0.57
N ASP A 28 11.49 9.03 0.16
CA ASP A 28 11.71 10.45 -0.08
C ASP A 28 10.84 10.94 -1.26
N GLY A 29 10.17 12.08 -1.06
CA GLY A 29 9.49 12.99 -2.01
C GLY A 29 8.72 12.52 -3.26
N VAL A 30 9.21 11.56 -4.05
CA VAL A 30 8.81 11.34 -5.46
C VAL A 30 8.72 9.85 -5.82
N ALA A 31 8.61 8.93 -4.86
CA ALA A 31 8.52 7.50 -5.18
C ALA A 31 7.27 7.16 -6.02
N THR A 32 7.48 6.84 -7.30
CA THR A 32 6.47 6.21 -8.16
C THR A 32 6.50 4.70 -7.96
N ILE A 33 5.42 3.99 -8.33
CA ILE A 33 5.42 2.51 -8.26
C ILE A 33 6.59 1.89 -9.05
N THR A 34 7.05 2.56 -10.10
CA THR A 34 8.18 2.09 -10.91
C THR A 34 9.52 2.29 -10.24
N ASP A 35 9.64 3.18 -9.25
CA ASP A 35 10.85 3.34 -8.43
C ASP A 35 10.88 2.32 -7.27
N LEU A 36 9.71 1.82 -6.86
CA LEU A 36 9.57 0.75 -5.87
C LEU A 36 9.92 -0.63 -6.43
N VAL A 37 9.94 -0.74 -7.75
CA VAL A 37 10.27 -1.94 -8.49
C VAL A 37 11.69 -1.79 -9.02
N ALA A 38 12.58 -2.69 -8.60
CA ALA A 38 14.00 -2.57 -8.95
C ALA A 38 14.30 -2.92 -10.42
N ASN A 39 13.60 -3.88 -11.03
CA ASN A 39 13.85 -4.36 -12.40
C ASN A 39 12.62 -5.10 -12.97
N TYR A 40 12.56 -5.23 -14.31
CA TYR A 40 11.63 -6.12 -15.01
C TYR A 40 12.32 -7.45 -15.36
N PRO A 41 11.60 -8.58 -15.39
CA PRO A 41 10.20 -8.73 -15.02
C PRO A 41 9.95 -8.72 -13.50
N VAL A 42 8.73 -8.36 -13.11
CA VAL A 42 8.28 -8.39 -11.72
C VAL A 42 7.26 -9.50 -11.55
N ASP A 43 7.48 -10.36 -10.58
CA ASP A 43 6.50 -11.38 -10.20
C ASP A 43 5.19 -10.72 -9.69
N LEU A 44 4.04 -11.25 -10.11
CA LEU A 44 2.74 -10.67 -9.76
C LEU A 44 2.47 -10.68 -8.25
N PHE A 45 2.98 -11.67 -7.51
CA PHE A 45 2.84 -11.71 -6.06
C PHE A 45 3.71 -10.65 -5.39
N GLU A 46 4.97 -10.48 -5.82
CA GLU A 46 5.83 -9.38 -5.37
C GLU A 46 5.20 -8.02 -5.69
N PHE A 47 4.67 -7.86 -6.90
CA PHE A 47 3.98 -6.64 -7.32
C PHE A 47 2.79 -6.30 -6.41
N LYS A 48 1.95 -7.28 -6.06
CA LYS A 48 0.83 -7.09 -5.13
C LYS A 48 1.28 -6.62 -3.75
N GLN A 49 2.36 -7.21 -3.21
CA GLN A 49 2.92 -6.78 -1.94
C GLN A 49 3.43 -5.34 -2.01
N THR A 50 4.15 -4.99 -3.08
CA THR A 50 4.60 -3.62 -3.33
C THR A 50 3.42 -2.65 -3.43
N MET A 51 2.33 -3.04 -4.11
CA MET A 51 1.12 -2.22 -4.24
C MET A 51 0.40 -2.00 -2.90
N HIS A 52 0.34 -3.01 -2.03
CA HIS A 52 -0.21 -2.84 -0.67
C HIS A 52 0.59 -1.80 0.12
N GLY A 53 1.93 -1.92 0.14
CA GLY A 53 2.79 -0.93 0.78
C GLY A 53 2.70 0.46 0.15
N TYR A 54 2.58 0.53 -1.18
CA TYR A 54 2.41 1.78 -1.90
C TYR A 54 1.09 2.48 -1.58
N ALA A 55 -0.02 1.73 -1.44
CA ALA A 55 -1.31 2.28 -1.05
C ALA A 55 -1.27 2.89 0.36
N HIS A 56 -0.64 2.21 1.31
CA HIS A 56 -0.43 2.76 2.66
C HIS A 56 0.43 4.03 2.62
N HIS A 57 1.51 4.02 1.84
CA HIS A 57 2.33 5.22 1.60
C HIS A 57 1.50 6.37 1.03
N LEU A 58 0.64 6.12 0.04
CA LEU A 58 -0.25 7.14 -0.52
C LEU A 58 -1.19 7.73 0.53
N CYS A 59 -1.73 6.90 1.44
CA CYS A 59 -2.57 7.39 2.53
C CYS A 59 -1.79 8.32 3.47
N TYR A 60 -0.56 7.98 3.85
CA TYR A 60 0.28 8.85 4.71
C TYR A 60 0.71 10.12 3.99
N LYS A 61 1.22 10.00 2.77
CA LYS A 61 1.72 11.14 1.97
C LYS A 61 0.63 12.18 1.70
N ASN A 62 -0.62 11.75 1.60
CA ASN A 62 -1.75 12.61 1.25
C ASN A 62 -2.66 12.94 2.44
N GLU A 63 -2.17 12.84 3.69
CA GLU A 63 -2.96 13.10 4.91
C GLU A 63 -3.70 14.45 4.86
N GLU A 64 -3.06 15.53 4.42
CA GLU A 64 -3.72 16.83 4.28
C GLU A 64 -4.87 16.83 3.26
N ARG A 65 -4.71 16.11 2.14
CA ARG A 65 -5.74 16.01 1.07
C ARG A 65 -6.91 15.14 1.52
N LEU A 66 -6.62 14.08 2.27
CA LEU A 66 -7.61 13.19 2.87
C LEU A 66 -8.43 13.94 3.93
N THR A 67 -7.76 14.72 4.79
CA THR A 67 -8.41 15.52 5.83
C THR A 67 -9.39 16.53 5.24
N ARG A 68 -9.06 17.16 4.10
CA ARG A 68 -10.00 18.03 3.36
C ARG A 68 -11.23 17.32 2.82
N GLN A 69 -11.21 15.99 2.75
CA GLN A 69 -12.33 15.14 2.35
C GLN A 69 -13.02 14.47 3.54
N ASN A 70 -12.68 14.87 4.78
CA ASN A 70 -13.14 14.25 6.03
C ASN A 70 -12.78 12.74 6.13
N VAL A 71 -11.62 12.37 5.58
CA VAL A 71 -11.08 11.01 5.65
C VAL A 71 -9.80 11.05 6.46
N THR A 72 -9.67 10.20 7.48
CA THR A 72 -8.40 10.08 8.20
C THR A 72 -7.46 9.14 7.45
N THR A 73 -6.16 9.22 7.72
CA THR A 73 -5.19 8.24 7.19
C THR A 73 -5.53 6.81 7.61
N SER A 74 -6.09 6.63 8.82
CA SER A 74 -6.57 5.33 9.29
C SER A 74 -7.73 4.82 8.43
N ASP A 75 -8.72 5.66 8.14
CA ASP A 75 -9.86 5.27 7.30
C ASP A 75 -9.40 4.90 5.89
N CYS A 76 -8.42 5.62 5.35
CA CYS A 76 -7.81 5.34 4.04
C CYS A 76 -7.16 3.95 4.01
N ILE A 77 -6.36 3.62 5.04
CA ILE A 77 -5.71 2.31 5.17
C ILE A 77 -6.74 1.21 5.36
N SER A 78 -7.69 1.38 6.28
CA SER A 78 -8.73 0.37 6.53
C SER A 78 -9.59 0.12 5.29
N ASN A 79 -9.97 1.17 4.56
CA ASN A 79 -10.73 1.00 3.32
C ASN A 79 -9.92 0.26 2.24
N HIS A 80 -8.62 0.53 2.11
CA HIS A 80 -7.75 -0.23 1.22
C HIS A 80 -7.74 -1.72 1.60
N ASP A 81 -7.51 -2.02 2.88
CA ASP A 81 -7.35 -3.40 3.37
C ASP A 81 -8.67 -4.18 3.23
N ASP A 82 -9.81 -3.54 3.49
CA ASP A 82 -11.15 -4.13 3.30
C ASP A 82 -11.44 -4.43 1.82
N LYS A 83 -10.90 -3.62 0.90
CA LYS A 83 -11.11 -3.76 -0.55
C LYS A 83 -10.04 -4.58 -1.26
N GLN A 84 -8.93 -4.89 -0.59
CA GLN A 84 -7.78 -5.57 -1.20
C GLN A 84 -8.20 -6.85 -1.93
N SER A 85 -8.87 -7.77 -1.25
CA SER A 85 -9.23 -9.07 -1.86
C SER A 85 -10.17 -8.94 -3.05
N GLU A 86 -11.16 -8.04 -2.96
CA GLU A 86 -12.10 -7.75 -4.04
C GLU A 86 -11.36 -7.18 -5.26
N CYS A 87 -10.49 -6.19 -5.03
CA CYS A 87 -9.75 -5.50 -6.08
C CYS A 87 -8.66 -6.36 -6.70
N GLU A 88 -7.98 -7.20 -5.92
CA GLU A 88 -7.03 -8.16 -6.46
C GLU A 88 -7.71 -9.14 -7.41
N ASN A 89 -8.88 -9.67 -7.02
CA ASN A 89 -9.66 -10.56 -7.89
C ASN A 89 -10.23 -9.80 -9.10
N LYS A 90 -10.55 -8.51 -8.98
CA LYS A 90 -11.07 -7.74 -10.12
C LYS A 90 -9.98 -7.39 -11.14
N VAL A 91 -8.82 -6.94 -10.66
CA VAL A 91 -7.75 -6.38 -11.49
C VAL A 91 -6.77 -7.45 -11.96
N PHE A 92 -6.41 -8.40 -11.09
CA PHE A 92 -5.34 -9.36 -11.38
C PHE A 92 -5.83 -10.75 -11.83
N ARG A 93 -7.14 -10.95 -12.01
CA ARG A 93 -7.71 -12.27 -12.38
C ARG A 93 -7.08 -12.89 -13.62
N LEU A 94 -6.79 -12.03 -14.60
CA LEU A 94 -6.27 -12.41 -15.91
C LEU A 94 -4.88 -11.78 -16.15
N ALA A 95 -4.25 -11.28 -15.10
CA ALA A 95 -2.90 -10.74 -15.20
C ALA A 95 -1.89 -11.87 -15.44
N PRO A 96 -0.82 -11.60 -16.21
CA PRO A 96 0.28 -12.56 -16.35
C PRO A 96 0.97 -12.78 -14.99
N LEU A 97 1.64 -13.92 -14.84
CA LEU A 97 2.39 -14.24 -13.63
C LEU A 97 3.59 -13.29 -13.41
N SER A 98 4.10 -12.70 -14.49
CA SER A 98 5.14 -11.69 -14.49
C SER A 98 4.74 -10.46 -15.30
N LEU A 99 5.03 -9.27 -14.78
CA LEU A 99 4.87 -8.00 -15.47
C LEU A 99 6.20 -7.65 -16.13
N GLU A 100 6.22 -7.66 -17.46
CA GLU A 100 7.45 -7.58 -18.26
C GLU A 100 7.80 -6.13 -18.61
N THR A 101 6.81 -5.24 -18.59
CA THR A 101 6.97 -3.88 -19.09
C THR A 101 6.54 -2.82 -18.07
N LYS A 102 7.16 -1.64 -18.20
CA LYS A 102 6.77 -0.45 -17.44
C LYS A 102 5.31 -0.07 -17.65
N ALA A 103 4.81 -0.26 -18.87
CA ALA A 103 3.43 0.04 -19.21
C ALA A 103 2.46 -0.84 -18.41
N GLU A 104 2.73 -2.15 -18.32
CA GLU A 104 1.91 -3.08 -17.54
C GLU A 104 1.91 -2.73 -16.05
N ILE A 105 3.09 -2.46 -15.46
CA ILE A 105 3.18 -2.07 -14.05
C ILE A 105 2.36 -0.82 -13.76
N LEU A 106 2.50 0.22 -14.59
CA LEU A 106 1.77 1.47 -14.42
C LEU A 106 0.26 1.28 -14.58
N ASP A 107 -0.15 0.49 -15.57
CA ASP A 107 -1.56 0.25 -15.84
C ASP A 107 -2.22 -0.56 -14.72
N TYR A 108 -1.62 -1.69 -14.34
CA TYR A 108 -2.09 -2.52 -13.23
C TYR A 108 -2.06 -1.78 -11.89
N SER A 109 -1.02 -0.97 -11.64
CA SER A 109 -0.92 -0.14 -10.44
C SER A 109 -2.07 0.86 -10.37
N LYS A 110 -2.32 1.58 -11.47
CA LYS A 110 -3.41 2.54 -11.56
C LYS A 110 -4.77 1.86 -11.33
N GLN A 111 -5.05 0.76 -12.04
CA GLN A 111 -6.30 0.03 -11.91
C GLN A 111 -6.52 -0.47 -10.47
N TYR A 112 -5.47 -1.02 -9.84
CA TYR A 112 -5.55 -1.51 -8.47
C TYR A 112 -5.79 -0.38 -7.47
N THR A 113 -5.04 0.73 -7.57
CA THR A 113 -5.19 1.85 -6.65
C THR A 113 -6.53 2.57 -6.83
N GLU A 114 -7.04 2.74 -8.05
CA GLU A 114 -8.37 3.31 -8.29
C GLU A 114 -9.48 2.44 -7.67
N CYS A 115 -9.28 1.12 -7.64
CA CYS A 115 -10.21 0.19 -7.01
C CYS A 115 -10.15 0.25 -5.48
N THR A 116 -8.95 0.25 -4.89
CA THR A 116 -8.77 0.17 -3.43
C THR A 116 -8.83 1.51 -2.71
N LEU A 117 -8.49 2.62 -3.39
CA LEU A 117 -8.47 3.98 -2.87
C LEU A 117 -9.38 4.91 -3.71
N PRO A 118 -10.71 4.79 -3.62
CA PRO A 118 -11.66 5.53 -4.46
C PRO A 118 -11.85 6.99 -4.02
N TYR A 119 -10.80 7.63 -3.52
CA TYR A 119 -10.82 9.01 -3.08
C TYR A 119 -10.47 9.94 -4.24
N LYS A 120 -11.17 11.08 -4.33
CA LYS A 120 -10.91 12.03 -5.41
C LYS A 120 -9.50 12.59 -5.29
N ARG A 121 -8.66 12.33 -6.30
CA ARG A 121 -7.33 12.94 -6.46
C ARG A 121 -6.35 12.64 -5.31
N ILE A 122 -6.22 11.39 -4.86
CA ILE A 122 -5.06 11.00 -4.02
C ILE A 122 -3.76 10.94 -4.84
N MET A 123 -3.87 10.60 -6.13
CA MET A 123 -2.78 10.72 -7.10
C MET A 123 -2.75 12.15 -7.64
N GLY A 124 -2.14 13.07 -6.88
CA GLY A 124 -1.90 14.45 -7.29
C GLY A 124 -0.43 14.69 -7.50
#